data_AF-A0A3F2RFL3-F1
#
_entry.id   AF-A0A3F2RFL3-F1
#
_cell.length_a   1.000
_cell.length_b   1.000
_cell.length_c   1.000
_cell.angle_alpha   90.00
_cell.angle_beta   90.00
_cell.angle_gamma   90.00
#
_symmetry.space_group_name_H-M   'P 1'
#
loop_
_entity.id
_entity.type
_entity.pdbx_description
1 polymer ?
#
loop_
_entity_poly.entity_id
_entity_poly.type
_entity_poly.pdbx_seq_one_letter_code
_entity_poly.pdbx_strand_id
1 'polypeptide(L)'
;MATLSVLITGFGVVRDGSTTDCVVFLGTVQQGTGSSWTVYRPYEAFQRLSQQLSMIFGSAVPNCPPRAFDLRFPESLEKARVDLSMWMMQLLQHPPIFQSHVFVDFVSVDANVPPSGLQSTASGAATGGRENIGDLDMDEMFDSTTDDDPRSHDELHDDDVRDLVYCTVWLGMN
;
A
#
# COMPACT_ATOMS: atom_id res chain seq x y z
N MET A 1 -25.02 -1.75 -2.57
CA MET A 1 -24.21 -0.59 -3.00
C MET A 1 -22.78 -1.06 -3.16
N ALA A 2 -22.11 -0.75 -4.27
CA ALA A 2 -20.71 -1.13 -4.45
C ALA A 2 -19.85 -0.32 -3.46
N THR A 3 -19.08 -1.01 -2.63
CA THR A 3 -18.11 -0.39 -1.72
C THR A 3 -16.85 -0.06 -2.50
N LEU A 4 -16.46 1.21 -2.55
CA LEU A 4 -15.19 1.64 -3.14
C LEU A 4 -14.19 1.87 -2.02
N SER A 5 -13.01 1.28 -2.11
CA SER A 5 -11.87 1.54 -1.24
C SER A 5 -10.66 1.98 -2.05
N VAL A 6 -9.88 2.90 -1.50
CA VAL A 6 -8.64 3.39 -2.11
C VAL A 6 -7.58 3.45 -1.02
N LEU A 7 -6.45 2.79 -1.27
CA LEU A 7 -5.32 2.69 -0.36
C LEU A 7 -4.05 3.09 -1.10
N ILE A 8 -3.28 4.03 -0.57
CA ILE A 8 -1.97 4.35 -1.14
C ILE A 8 -0.99 3.29 -0.63
N THR A 9 -0.63 2.32 -1.46
CA THR A 9 0.15 1.13 -1.07
C THR A 9 1.66 1.35 -1.13
N GLY A 10 2.13 2.33 -1.89
CA GLY A 10 3.56 2.62 -2.00
C GLY A 10 3.87 3.92 -2.71
N PHE A 11 5.14 4.10 -3.02
CA PHE A 11 5.65 5.19 -3.84
C PHE A 11 6.87 4.72 -4.65
N GLY A 12 7.19 5.47 -5.71
CA GLY A 12 8.38 5.29 -6.53
C GLY A 12 8.88 6.62 -7.06
N VAL A 13 10.09 6.63 -7.59
CA VAL A 13 10.71 7.83 -8.16
C VAL A 13 10.84 7.64 -9.67
N VAL A 14 10.28 8.56 -10.43
CA VAL A 14 10.46 8.62 -11.88
C VAL A 14 11.71 9.43 -12.17
N ARG A 15 12.69 8.77 -12.81
CA ARG A 15 13.94 9.39 -13.27
C ARG A 15 14.02 9.29 -14.77
N ASP A 16 13.67 10.37 -15.45
CA ASP A 16 14.01 10.56 -16.85
C ASP A 16 15.19 11.51 -16.87
N GLY A 17 16.39 11.05 -17.23
CA GLY A 17 17.68 11.75 -17.06
C GLY A 17 17.81 13.17 -17.66
N SER A 18 16.72 13.72 -18.19
CA SER A 18 16.54 15.09 -18.65
C SER A 18 15.80 16.01 -17.65
N THR A 19 15.07 15.46 -16.68
CA THR A 19 14.16 16.19 -15.77
C THR A 19 14.44 15.89 -14.30
N THR A 20 13.94 16.78 -13.42
CA THR A 20 14.01 16.60 -11.97
C THR A 20 13.22 15.37 -11.52
N ASP A 21 13.84 14.51 -10.71
CA ASP A 21 13.23 13.36 -10.05
C ASP A 21 11.83 13.69 -9.49
N CYS A 22 10.83 12.90 -9.88
CA CYS A 22 9.44 13.08 -9.45
C CYS A 22 8.97 11.89 -8.63
N VAL A 23 8.33 12.15 -7.48
CA VAL A 23 7.70 11.10 -6.66
C VAL A 23 6.32 10.78 -7.22
N VAL A 24 6.07 9.50 -7.43
CA VAL A 24 4.76 8.97 -7.81
C VAL A 24 4.28 8.02 -6.73
N PHE A 25 3.08 8.26 -6.22
CA PHE A 25 2.41 7.40 -5.26
C PHE A 25 1.60 6.33 -5.99
N LEU A 26 1.63 5.11 -5.45
CA LEU A 26 0.89 3.95 -5.94
C LEU A 26 -0.38 3.81 -5.11
N GLY A 27 -1.54 3.90 -5.76
CA GLY A 27 -2.83 3.68 -5.13
C GLY A 27 -3.47 2.39 -5.63
N THR A 28 -3.86 1.50 -4.72
CA THR A 28 -4.73 0.37 -5.05
C THR A 28 -6.18 0.77 -4.83
N VAL A 29 -6.99 0.61 -5.86
CA VAL A 29 -8.43 0.90 -5.86
C VAL A 29 -9.15 -0.43 -5.91
N GLN A 30 -10.08 -0.66 -5.00
CA GLN A 30 -10.90 -1.86 -4.97
C GLN A 30 -12.38 -1.47 -4.98
N GLN A 31 -13.14 -2.08 -5.88
CA GLN A 31 -14.56 -1.88 -6.04
C GLN A 31 -15.30 -3.20 -5.83
N GLY A 32 -16.14 -3.24 -4.80
CA GLY A 32 -16.87 -4.43 -4.39
C GLY A 32 -15.94 -5.59 -4.05
N THR A 33 -16.34 -6.80 -4.42
CA THR A 33 -15.67 -8.06 -4.02
C THR A 33 -14.70 -8.62 -5.05
N GLY A 34 -14.56 -8.00 -6.24
CA GLY A 34 -13.83 -8.65 -7.34
C GLY A 34 -13.03 -7.74 -8.27
N SER A 35 -13.23 -6.42 -8.25
CA SER A 35 -12.49 -5.51 -9.13
C SER A 35 -11.46 -4.75 -8.33
N SER A 36 -10.18 -4.89 -8.70
CA SER A 36 -9.07 -4.13 -8.12
C SER A 36 -8.11 -3.71 -9.23
N TRP A 37 -7.58 -2.50 -9.13
CA TRP A 37 -6.59 -1.98 -10.05
C TRP A 37 -5.67 -0.98 -9.35
N THR A 38 -4.53 -0.70 -9.98
CA THR A 38 -3.53 0.23 -9.44
C THR A 38 -3.55 1.53 -10.23
N VAL A 39 -3.42 2.66 -9.54
CA VAL A 39 -3.20 3.98 -10.13
C VAL A 39 -1.88 4.56 -9.68
N TYR A 40 -1.24 5.30 -10.58
CA TYR A 40 0.02 5.97 -10.33
C TYR A 40 -0.22 7.46 -10.38
N ARG A 41 0.00 8.16 -9.27
CA ARG A 41 -0.33 9.58 -9.14
C ARG A 41 0.81 10.37 -8.51
N PRO A 42 1.33 11.41 -9.17
CA PRO A 42 2.23 12.34 -8.52
C PRO A 42 1.49 13.14 -7.46
N TYR A 43 2.21 13.70 -6.49
CA TYR A 43 1.60 14.47 -5.39
C TYR A 43 0.73 15.63 -5.90
N GLU A 44 1.15 16.29 -6.98
CA GLU A 44 0.43 17.38 -7.62
C GLU A 44 -0.97 16.97 -8.10
N ALA A 45 -1.17 15.70 -8.46
CA ALA A 45 -2.48 15.20 -8.86
C ALA A 45 -3.45 15.15 -7.65
N PHE A 46 -2.98 14.80 -6.46
CA PHE A 46 -3.78 14.84 -5.23
C PHE A 46 -4.19 16.27 -4.87
N GLN A 47 -3.27 17.23 -5.03
CA GLN A 47 -3.56 18.64 -4.81
C GLN A 47 -4.63 19.17 -5.78
N ARG A 48 -4.52 18.83 -7.08
CA ARG A 48 -5.52 19.21 -8.08
C ARG A 48 -6.89 18.59 -7.76
N LEU A 49 -6.92 17.30 -7.41
CA LEU A 49 -8.14 16.63 -6.99
C LEU A 49 -8.78 17.35 -5.81
N SER A 50 -7.99 17.68 -4.77
CA SER A 50 -8.48 18.41 -3.61
C SER A 50 -9.07 19.77 -3.99
N GLN A 51 -8.38 20.55 -4.83
CA GLN A 51 -8.87 21.86 -5.28
C GLN A 51 -10.20 21.73 -6.06
N GLN A 52 -10.28 20.76 -6.98
CA GLN A 52 -11.50 20.51 -7.75
C GLN A 52 -12.66 20.08 -6.85
N LEU A 53 -12.42 19.16 -5.91
CA LEU A 53 -13.41 18.72 -4.95
C LEU A 53 -13.86 19.88 -4.05
N SER A 54 -12.94 20.70 -3.55
CA SER A 54 -13.27 21.87 -2.72
C SER A 54 -14.10 22.92 -3.47
N MET A 55 -13.92 23.06 -4.79
CA MET A 55 -14.78 23.94 -5.60
C MET A 55 -16.23 23.41 -5.71
N ILE A 56 -16.40 22.09 -5.74
CA ILE A 56 -17.72 21.45 -5.94
C ILE A 56 -18.46 21.28 -4.61
N PHE A 57 -17.76 20.82 -3.57
CA PHE A 57 -18.35 20.41 -2.29
C PHE A 57 -18.00 21.35 -1.13
N GLY A 58 -17.19 22.39 -1.37
CA GLY A 58 -16.86 23.41 -0.39
C GLY A 58 -16.12 22.84 0.83
N SER A 59 -16.56 23.24 2.02
CA SER A 59 -15.96 22.87 3.30
C SER A 59 -16.20 21.42 3.73
N ALA A 60 -16.97 20.65 2.96
CA ALA A 60 -17.16 19.22 3.22
C ALA A 60 -15.93 18.38 2.84
N VAL A 61 -14.98 18.96 2.08
CA VAL A 61 -13.77 18.27 1.62
C VAL A 61 -12.63 18.52 2.60
N PRO A 62 -12.04 17.47 3.20
CA PRO A 62 -10.85 17.61 4.02
C PRO A 62 -9.68 18.16 3.19
N ASN A 63 -8.87 19.03 3.79
CA ASN A 63 -7.70 19.58 3.12
C ASN A 63 -6.69 18.47 2.77
N CYS A 64 -6.15 18.52 1.55
CA CYS A 64 -5.06 17.63 1.16
C CYS A 64 -3.85 17.81 2.10
N PRO A 65 -3.22 16.72 2.57
CA PRO A 65 -1.98 16.78 3.33
C PRO A 65 -0.94 17.63 2.60
N PRO A 66 -0.20 18.53 3.27
CA PRO A 66 0.78 19.41 2.64
C PRO A 66 1.99 18.64 2.12
N ARG A 67 2.71 19.23 1.15
CA ARG A 67 3.95 18.66 0.60
C ARG A 67 5.10 18.82 1.59
N ALA A 68 5.09 18.01 2.63
CA ALA A 68 6.08 18.04 3.71
C ALA A 68 6.99 16.80 3.64
N PHE A 69 7.35 16.36 2.44
CA PHE A 69 8.25 15.23 2.25
C PHE A 69 9.49 15.58 1.44
N ASP A 70 10.59 14.89 1.76
CA ASP A 70 11.88 15.05 1.11
C ASP A 70 12.31 13.71 0.51
N LEU A 71 12.58 13.73 -0.80
CA LEU A 71 13.02 12.59 -1.61
C LEU A 71 14.25 11.87 -1.05
N ARG A 72 15.10 12.60 -0.31
CA ARG A 72 16.34 12.07 0.28
C ARG A 72 16.08 11.15 1.47
N PHE A 73 14.90 11.23 2.07
CA PHE A 73 14.55 10.52 3.30
C PHE A 73 13.34 9.61 3.06
N PRO A 74 13.52 8.28 2.93
CA PRO A 74 12.43 7.36 2.63
C PRO A 74 11.34 7.35 3.71
N GLU A 75 11.70 7.57 4.98
CA GLU A 75 10.75 7.68 6.09
C GLU A 75 9.77 8.86 5.92
N SER A 76 10.25 9.95 5.31
CA SER A 76 9.43 11.14 5.05
C SER A 76 8.39 10.87 3.95
N LEU A 77 8.78 10.12 2.93
CA LEU A 77 7.88 9.65 1.87
C LEU A 77 6.84 8.65 2.41
N GLU A 78 7.27 7.76 3.31
CA GLU A 78 6.37 6.80 3.94
C GLU A 78 5.32 7.51 4.81
N LYS A 79 5.73 8.53 5.56
CA LYS A 79 4.77 9.39 6.28
C LYS A 79 3.77 10.03 5.32
N ALA A 80 4.24 10.59 4.21
CA ALA A 80 3.36 11.20 3.20
C ALA A 80 2.41 10.17 2.57
N ARG A 81 2.86 8.95 2.32
CA ARG A 81 2.03 7.83 1.83
C ARG A 81 0.89 7.52 2.80
N VAL A 82 1.21 7.41 4.09
CA VAL A 82 0.21 7.18 5.15
C VAL A 82 -0.79 8.33 5.22
N ASP A 83 -0.31 9.58 5.25
CA ASP A 83 -1.16 10.77 5.32
C ASP A 83 -2.12 10.86 4.12
N LEU A 84 -1.61 10.62 2.90
CA LEU A 84 -2.43 10.58 1.68
C LEU A 84 -3.45 9.46 1.71
N SER A 85 -3.07 8.28 2.22
CA SER A 85 -4.01 7.17 2.38
C SER A 85 -5.13 7.49 3.35
N MET A 86 -4.81 8.10 4.49
CA MET A 86 -5.82 8.55 5.45
C MET A 86 -6.76 9.59 4.84
N TRP A 87 -6.20 10.55 4.09
CA TRP A 87 -6.99 11.55 3.39
C TRP A 87 -7.95 10.91 2.37
N MET A 88 -7.49 9.96 1.56
CA MET A 88 -8.36 9.24 0.62
C MET A 88 -9.49 8.49 1.35
N MET A 89 -9.19 7.83 2.47
CA MET A 89 -10.23 7.18 3.29
C MET A 89 -11.26 8.18 3.82
N GLN A 90 -10.86 9.39 4.21
CA GLN A 90 -11.79 10.45 4.64
C GLN A 90 -12.71 10.90 3.49
N LEU A 91 -12.18 11.07 2.28
CA LEU A 91 -12.99 11.41 1.10
C LEU A 91 -14.07 10.36 0.82
N LEU A 92 -13.74 9.08 1.02
CA LEU A 92 -14.66 7.97 0.79
C LEU A 92 -15.81 7.91 1.82
N GLN A 93 -15.73 8.64 2.95
CA GLN A 93 -16.84 8.74 3.91
C GLN A 93 -18.02 9.56 3.38
N HIS A 94 -17.82 10.32 2.28
CA HIS A 94 -18.83 11.16 1.68
C HIS A 94 -19.26 10.61 0.31
N PRO A 95 -20.42 9.93 0.20
CA PRO A 95 -20.89 9.33 -1.05
C PRO A 95 -20.87 10.24 -2.29
N PRO A 96 -21.24 11.53 -2.18
CA PRO A 96 -21.19 12.43 -3.34
C PRO A 96 -19.78 12.65 -3.89
N ILE A 97 -18.74 12.55 -3.05
CA ILE A 97 -17.35 12.77 -3.47
C ILE A 97 -16.87 11.64 -4.37
N PHE A 98 -17.00 10.39 -3.94
CA PHE A 98 -16.48 9.26 -4.72
C PHE A 98 -17.36 8.87 -5.92
N GLN A 99 -18.60 9.39 -5.98
CA GLN A 99 -19.46 9.33 -7.16
C GLN A 99 -19.19 10.46 -8.15
N SER A 100 -18.42 11.47 -7.77
CA SER A 100 -18.12 12.61 -8.64
C SER A 100 -17.21 12.19 -9.80
N HIS A 101 -17.43 12.79 -10.97
CA HIS A 101 -16.61 12.52 -12.16
C HIS A 101 -15.12 12.78 -11.90
N VAL A 102 -14.76 13.84 -11.17
CA VAL A 102 -13.37 14.19 -10.88
C VAL A 102 -12.66 13.11 -10.05
N PHE A 103 -13.37 12.49 -9.09
CA PHE A 103 -12.80 11.40 -8.30
C PHE A 103 -12.69 10.11 -9.13
N VAL A 104 -13.75 9.76 -9.88
CA VAL A 104 -13.77 8.57 -10.74
C VAL A 104 -12.66 8.63 -11.79
N ASP A 105 -12.47 9.78 -12.43
CA ASP A 105 -11.37 10.03 -13.38
C ASP A 105 -10.01 9.85 -12.70
N PHE A 106 -9.81 10.48 -11.54
CA PHE A 106 -8.58 10.35 -10.76
C PHE A 106 -8.24 8.90 -10.43
N VAL A 107 -9.23 8.05 -10.10
CA VAL A 107 -8.98 6.64 -9.76
C VAL A 107 -9.01 5.70 -10.97
N SER A 108 -9.41 6.12 -12.18
CA SER A 108 -9.60 5.19 -13.31
C SER A 108 -8.70 5.47 -14.51
N VAL A 109 -8.30 6.73 -14.73
CA VAL A 109 -7.46 7.12 -15.88
C VAL A 109 -6.07 6.49 -15.77
N ASP A 110 -5.56 5.92 -16.86
CA ASP A 110 -4.25 5.25 -16.91
C ASP A 110 -4.06 4.19 -15.80
N ALA A 111 -5.16 3.54 -15.39
CA ALA A 111 -5.10 2.45 -14.42
C ALA A 111 -4.23 1.30 -14.95
N ASN A 112 -3.40 0.74 -14.06
CA ASN A 112 -2.42 -0.31 -14.32
C ASN A 112 -1.31 0.08 -15.31
N VAL A 113 -1.14 1.37 -15.63
CA VAL A 113 -0.07 1.86 -16.50
C VAL A 113 0.98 2.60 -15.65
N PRO A 114 2.11 1.96 -15.31
CA PRO A 114 3.19 2.63 -14.59
C PRO A 114 3.86 3.70 -15.48
N PRO A 115 4.26 4.86 -14.92
CA PRO A 115 5.03 5.85 -15.65
C PRO A 115 6.35 5.30 -16.17
N SER A 116 6.78 5.73 -17.37
CA SER A 116 8.08 5.38 -17.92
C SER A 116 9.21 5.85 -16.99
N GLY A 117 10.18 4.99 -16.70
CA GLY A 117 11.31 5.31 -15.82
C GLY A 117 10.98 5.32 -14.32
N LEU A 118 9.82 4.78 -13.92
CA LEU A 118 9.49 4.56 -12.51
C LEU A 118 10.43 3.52 -11.89
N GLN A 119 11.24 3.95 -10.93
CA GLN A 119 11.99 3.07 -10.04
C GLN A 119 11.17 2.91 -8.75
N SER A 120 10.60 1.73 -8.54
CA SER A 120 9.88 1.40 -7.31
C SER A 120 10.86 1.35 -6.14
N THR A 121 10.60 2.14 -5.10
CA THR A 121 11.41 2.16 -3.86
C THR A 121 10.84 1.21 -2.79
N ALA A 122 9.78 0.48 -3.10
CA ALA A 122 9.12 -0.42 -2.15
C ALA A 122 9.66 -1.85 -2.24
N SER A 123 10.39 -2.24 -1.19
CA SER A 123 10.52 -3.62 -0.73
C SER A 123 9.11 -4.19 -0.50
N GLY A 124 8.68 -5.15 -1.32
CA GLY A 124 7.44 -5.90 -1.08
C GLY A 124 6.22 -5.52 -1.93
N ALA A 125 6.33 -5.59 -3.25
CA ALA A 125 5.29 -6.13 -4.12
C ALA A 125 5.86 -6.24 -5.54
N ALA A 126 6.12 -7.48 -5.96
CA ALA A 126 6.69 -7.79 -7.25
C ALA A 126 5.80 -7.29 -8.40
N THR A 127 6.33 -6.41 -9.26
CA THR A 127 5.93 -6.36 -10.67
C THR A 127 7.08 -5.82 -11.51
N GLY A 128 7.80 -6.74 -12.16
CA GLY A 128 8.44 -6.51 -13.46
C GLY A 128 9.56 -5.48 -13.54
N GLY A 129 10.70 -5.74 -12.90
CA GLY A 129 11.98 -5.08 -13.19
C GLY A 129 13.12 -6.07 -13.02
N ARG A 130 13.41 -6.85 -14.07
CA ARG A 130 14.67 -7.59 -14.18
C ARG A 130 15.76 -6.55 -14.38
N GLU A 131 16.58 -6.31 -13.36
CA GLU A 131 17.98 -5.89 -13.49
C GLU A 131 18.67 -5.91 -12.11
N ASN A 132 19.44 -6.99 -11.87
CA ASN A 132 20.58 -7.11 -10.94
C ASN A 132 20.36 -6.92 -9.42
N ILE A 133 19.74 -7.90 -8.76
CA ILE A 133 20.18 -8.35 -7.43
C ILE A 133 20.85 -9.71 -7.68
N GLY A 134 22.18 -9.68 -7.82
CA GLY A 134 22.98 -10.88 -8.01
C GLY A 134 22.98 -11.75 -6.76
N ASP A 135 22.85 -13.06 -6.98
CA ASP A 135 23.55 -14.12 -6.26
C ASP A 135 23.69 -13.95 -4.74
N LEU A 136 22.56 -14.01 -4.03
CA LEU A 136 22.57 -14.66 -2.72
C LEU A 136 21.91 -16.01 -2.91
N ASP A 137 22.72 -16.96 -3.36
CA ASP A 137 22.40 -18.37 -3.45
C ASP A 137 21.85 -18.83 -2.10
N MET A 138 20.53 -19.10 -2.05
CA MET A 138 19.80 -19.49 -0.86
C MET A 138 19.91 -21.01 -0.63
N ASP A 139 20.82 -21.68 -1.33
CA ASP A 139 20.99 -23.13 -1.26
C ASP A 139 22.18 -23.52 -0.34
N GLU A 140 22.94 -22.56 0.19
CA GLU A 140 24.12 -22.79 1.07
C GLU A 140 23.84 -22.58 2.58
N MET A 141 22.59 -22.38 3.00
CA MET A 141 22.23 -22.27 4.44
C MET A 141 21.63 -23.55 5.05
N PHE A 142 21.53 -24.64 4.29
CA PHE A 142 20.95 -25.89 4.78
C PHE A 142 21.76 -27.14 4.44
N ASP A 143 23.08 -27.01 4.29
CA ASP A 143 23.94 -28.20 4.23
C ASP A 143 25.25 -27.98 5.02
N SER A 144 25.61 -28.98 5.83
CA SER A 144 26.74 -29.03 6.79
C SER A 144 26.46 -28.33 8.14
N THR A 145 26.04 -29.02 9.20
CA THR A 145 26.81 -30.11 9.85
C THR A 145 25.92 -31.23 10.36
N THR A 146 26.12 -32.41 9.78
CA THR A 146 25.91 -33.70 10.43
C THR A 146 26.77 -33.74 11.70
N ASP A 147 26.16 -33.63 12.88
CA ASP A 147 26.73 -34.17 14.12
C ASP A 147 25.77 -35.27 14.58
N ASP A 148 26.22 -36.49 14.34
CA ASP A 148 25.59 -37.76 14.71
C ASP A 148 25.98 -38.04 16.17
N ASP A 149 25.12 -37.68 17.13
CA ASP A 149 25.20 -38.21 18.50
C ASP A 149 24.02 -39.16 18.76
N PRO A 150 24.25 -40.49 18.75
CA PRO A 150 23.21 -41.46 19.04
C PRO A 150 23.29 -41.90 20.50
N ARG A 151 23.13 -41.00 21.49
CA ARG A 151 23.02 -41.42 22.90
C ARG A 151 22.58 -40.33 23.90
N SER A 152 21.26 -40.11 24.02
CA SER A 152 20.53 -40.00 25.31
C SER A 152 19.10 -39.47 25.05
N HIS A 153 18.09 -40.33 25.12
CA HIS A 153 17.32 -40.72 26.31
C HIS A 153 16.05 -39.86 26.46
N ASP A 154 14.91 -40.50 26.18
CA ASP A 154 13.58 -40.31 26.75
C ASP A 154 13.32 -39.08 27.64
N GLU A 155 12.26 -38.33 27.34
CA GLU A 155 10.96 -38.57 27.99
C GLU A 155 9.82 -37.77 27.32
N LEU A 156 8.71 -38.46 27.15
CA LEU A 156 7.41 -37.94 26.72
C LEU A 156 6.87 -36.93 27.74
N HIS A 157 6.28 -35.83 27.28
CA HIS A 157 5.19 -35.19 28.01
C HIS A 157 4.05 -34.85 27.04
N ASP A 158 3.06 -35.74 27.09
CA ASP A 158 1.71 -35.58 26.59
C ASP A 158 0.94 -34.77 27.63
N ASP A 159 0.84 -33.44 27.46
CA ASP A 159 -0.23 -32.60 28.02
C ASP A 159 -0.04 -31.14 27.52
N ASP A 160 -0.77 -30.76 26.46
CA ASP A 160 -1.61 -29.54 26.42
C ASP A 160 -2.34 -29.46 25.07
N VAL A 161 -3.19 -30.45 24.80
CA VAL A 161 -4.26 -30.36 23.81
C VAL A 161 -5.55 -29.99 24.53
N ARG A 162 -5.71 -28.71 24.90
CA ARG A 162 -7.00 -28.10 25.30
C ARG A 162 -6.86 -26.60 25.59
N ASP A 163 -7.01 -25.74 24.57
CA ASP A 163 -7.99 -24.64 24.62
C ASP A 163 -8.09 -23.90 23.27
N LEU A 164 -8.50 -24.63 22.23
CA LEU A 164 -8.88 -24.05 20.93
C LEU A 164 -10.37 -24.24 20.66
N VAL A 165 -11.24 -24.12 21.67
CA VAL A 165 -12.69 -23.93 21.46
C VAL A 165 -13.31 -23.18 22.64
N TYR A 166 -13.24 -21.85 22.64
CA TYR A 166 -14.39 -21.01 23.01
C TYR A 166 -14.51 -19.86 22.02
N CYS A 167 -15.00 -20.28 20.85
CA CYS A 167 -15.75 -19.42 19.96
C CYS A 167 -16.83 -18.68 20.75
N THR A 168 -16.84 -17.36 20.62
CA THR A 168 -18.04 -16.50 20.50
C THR A 168 -19.06 -16.45 21.64
N VAL A 169 -19.62 -15.25 21.77
CA VAL A 169 -20.79 -14.79 22.55
C VAL A 169 -20.41 -14.23 23.92
N TRP A 170 -20.93 -13.02 24.21
CA TRP A 170 -20.76 -12.16 25.39
C TRP A 170 -19.52 -11.24 25.30
N LEU A 171 -19.61 -9.95 24.99
CA LEU A 171 -20.53 -8.95 25.53
C LEU A 171 -20.82 -7.84 24.50
N GLY A 172 -22.05 -7.83 24.00
CA GLY A 172 -22.80 -6.59 23.79
C GLY A 172 -23.83 -6.45 24.91
N MET A 173 -24.19 -5.20 25.23
CA MET A 173 -25.27 -4.76 26.12
C MET A 173 -25.01 -4.88 27.64
N ASN A 174 -24.57 -3.77 28.25
CA ASN A 174 -25.46 -2.83 28.95
C ASN A 174 -24.73 -1.51 29.25
#